data_AF-A0A418LUZ0-F1
#
_entry.id   AF-A0A418LUZ0-F1
#
_cell.length_a   1.000
_cell.length_b   1.000
_cell.length_c   1.000
_cell.angle_alpha   90.00
_cell.angle_beta   90.00
_cell.angle_gamma   90.00
#
_symmetry.space_group_name_H-M   'P 1'
#
loop_
_entity.id
_entity.type
_entity.pdbx_description
1 polymer ?
#
loop_
_entity_poly.entity_id
_entity_poly.type
_entity_poly.pdbx_seq_one_letter_code
_entity_poly.pdbx_strand_id
1 'polypeptide(L)' 'MHSLLHLALDGVFVVVIAILLALFVQHRPGGTGRLTRRQWLAWLAVGVILAGIFISTNSLYAQTV' A
#
# COMPACT_ATOMS: atom_id res chain seq x y z
N MET A 1 -7.53 -23.27 -5.09
CA MET A 1 -6.16 -23.10 -5.64
C MET A 1 -6.00 -21.74 -6.34
N HIS A 2 -7.01 -21.24 -7.05
CA HIS A 2 -7.05 -19.88 -7.60
C HIS A 2 -6.98 -18.78 -6.51
N SER A 3 -7.61 -19.00 -5.34
CA SER A 3 -7.67 -18.04 -4.23
C SER A 3 -6.32 -17.74 -3.56
N LEU A 4 -5.44 -18.74 -3.44
CA LEU A 4 -4.12 -18.57 -2.81
C LEU A 4 -3.16 -17.76 -3.68
N LEU A 5 -3.24 -17.93 -5.00
CA LEU A 5 -2.41 -17.20 -5.96
C LEU A 5 -2.83 -15.73 -6.03
N HIS A 6 -4.14 -15.46 -5.99
CA HIS A 6 -4.67 -14.10 -5.86
C HIS A 6 -4.26 -13.44 -4.53
N LEU A 7 -4.36 -14.15 -3.40
CA LEU A 7 -3.94 -13.62 -2.10
C LEU A 7 -2.44 -13.25 -2.08
N ALA A 8 -1.59 -14.08 -2.71
CA ALA A 8 -0.16 -13.80 -2.81
C ALA A 8 0.11 -12.57 -3.70
N LEU A 9 -0.58 -12.44 -4.84
CA LEU A 9 -0.50 -11.27 -5.71
C LEU A 9 -0.95 -9.99 -4.99
N ASP A 10 -2.06 -10.06 -4.26
CA ASP A 10 -2.58 -8.93 -3.47
C ASP A 10 -1.57 -8.48 -2.41
N GLY A 11 -0.90 -9.42 -1.73
CA GLY A 11 0.19 -9.11 -0.80
C GLY A 11 1.37 -8.41 -1.48
N VAL A 12 1.74 -8.83 -2.69
CA VAL A 12 2.79 -8.14 -3.48
C VAL A 12 2.35 -6.73 -3.85
N PHE A 13 1.11 -6.54 -4.30
CA PHE A 13 0.57 -5.23 -4.62
C PHE A 13 0.55 -4.28 -3.41
N VAL A 14 0.20 -4.78 -2.22
CA VAL A 14 0.27 -4.01 -0.97
C VAL A 14 1.67 -3.47 -0.72
N VAL A 15 2.68 -4.33 -0.83
CA VAL A 15 4.07 -3.95 -0.60
C VAL A 15 4.53 -2.92 -1.64
N VAL A 16 4.21 -3.13 -2.92
CA VAL A 16 4.55 -2.21 -4.01
C VAL A 16 3.90 -0.84 -3.80
N ILE A 17 2.61 -0.80 -3.47
CA ILE A 17 1.87 0.46 -3.21
C ILE A 17 2.48 1.19 -2.01
N ALA A 18 2.80 0.49 -0.93
CA ALA A 18 3.40 1.11 0.25
C ALA A 18 4.78 1.72 -0.06
N ILE A 19 5.61 1.03 -0.85
CA ILE A 19 6.91 1.55 -1.29
C ILE A 19 6.74 2.77 -2.21
N LEU A 20 5.84 2.70 -3.19
CA LEU A 20 5.57 3.81 -4.10
C LEU A 20 5.05 5.04 -3.35
N LEU A 21 4.17 4.86 -2.36
CA LEU A 21 3.68 5.93 -1.51
C LEU A 21 4.82 6.58 -0.71
N ALA A 22 5.69 5.77 -0.09
CA ALA A 22 6.84 6.29 0.66
C ALA A 22 7.82 7.06 -0.26
N LEU A 23 8.09 6.54 -1.46
CA LEU A 23 8.93 7.20 -2.46
C LEU A 23 8.30 8.48 -2.99
N PHE A 24 6.99 8.49 -3.24
CA PHE A 24 6.24 9.66 -3.68
C PHE A 24 6.32 10.79 -2.65
N VAL A 25 6.11 10.47 -1.36
CA VAL A 25 6.24 11.47 -0.30
C VAL A 25 7.67 11.99 -0.20
N GLN A 26 8.67 11.14 -0.40
CA GLN A 26 10.07 11.54 -0.39
C GLN A 26 10.44 12.47 -1.56
N HIS A 27 9.87 12.25 -2.75
CA HIS A 27 10.15 13.03 -3.96
C HIS A 27 9.15 14.16 -4.21
N ARG A 28 8.20 14.38 -3.29
CA ARG A 28 7.22 15.47 -3.36
C ARG A 28 7.94 16.81 -3.57
N PRO A 29 7.69 17.53 -4.67
CA PRO A 29 8.23 18.88 -4.85
C PRO A 29 7.66 19.81 -3.77
N GLY A 30 8.54 20.54 -3.09
CA GLY A 30 8.19 21.40 -1.94
C GLY A 30 8.15 20.70 -0.58
N GLY A 31 8.60 19.44 -0.47
CA GLY A 31 8.76 18.74 0.81
C GLY A 31 9.97 19.23 1.61
N THR A 32 9.80 19.39 2.92
CA THR A 32 10.86 19.84 3.83
C THR A 32 11.85 18.70 4.12
N GLY A 33 12.84 18.51 3.26
CA GLY A 33 14.00 17.65 3.50
C GLY A 33 13.75 16.14 3.45
N ARG A 34 14.82 15.35 3.61
CA ARG A 34 14.77 13.88 3.61
C ARG A 34 13.92 13.39 4.80
N LEU A 35 13.01 12.45 4.54
CA LEU A 35 12.21 11.80 5.57
C LEU A 35 13.10 11.14 6.62
N THR A 36 12.79 11.36 7.89
CA THR A 36 13.43 10.62 8.99
C THR A 36 12.98 9.16 8.97
N ARG A 37 13.81 8.25 9.51
CA ARG A 37 13.52 6.80 9.54
C ARG A 37 12.14 6.47 10.17
N ARG A 38 11.72 7.27 11.16
CA ARG A 38 10.39 7.17 11.80
C ARG A 38 9.26 7.58 10.87
N GLN A 39 9.41 8.67 10.13
CA GLN A 39 8.42 9.11 9.15
C GLN A 39 8.30 8.11 7.99
N TRP A 40 9.41 7.53 7.56
CA TRP A 40 9.40 6.50 6.50
C TRP A 40 8.61 5.25 6.93
N LEU A 41 8.81 4.78 8.17
CA LEU A 41 8.03 3.69 8.75
C LEU A 41 6.53 4.06 8.89
N ALA A 42 6.21 5.30 9.27
CA ALA A 42 4.84 5.77 9.35
C ALA A 42 4.16 5.76 7.96
N TRP A 43 4.86 6.21 6.92
CA TRP A 43 4.33 6.18 5.55
C TRP A 43 4.15 4.76 5.00
N LEU A 44 5.08 3.85 5.32
CA LEU A 44 4.87 2.43 5.02
C LEU A 44 3.63 1.87 5.72
N ALA A 45 3.45 2.16 7.00
CA ALA A 45 2.28 1.69 7.75
C ALA A 45 0.97 2.22 7.14
N VAL A 46 0.93 3.51 6.77
CA VAL A 46 -0.21 4.11 6.07
C VAL A 46 -0.48 3.42 4.72
N GLY A 47 0.58 3.15 3.94
CA GLY A 47 0.46 2.44 2.67
C GLY A 47 -0.11 1.03 2.81
N VAL A 48 0.33 0.29 3.83
CA VAL A 48 -0.19 -1.05 4.14
C VAL A 48 -1.66 -1.00 4.55
N ILE A 49 -2.06 -0.03 5.38
CA ILE A 49 -3.46 0.14 5.80
C ILE A 49 -4.35 0.45 4.60
N LEU A 50 -3.95 1.40 3.75
CA LEU A 50 -4.70 1.77 2.55
C LEU A 50 -4.87 0.60 1.58
N ALA A 51 -3.80 -0.15 1.34
CA ALA A 51 -3.86 -1.31 0.46
C ALA A 51 -4.72 -2.44 1.04
N GLY A 52 -4.68 -2.66 2.37
CA GLY A 52 -5.56 -3.59 3.06
C GLY A 52 -7.04 -3.21 2.93
N ILE A 53 -7.37 -1.93 3.05
CA ILE A 53 -8.73 -1.42 2.78
C ILE A 53 -9.11 -1.71 1.33
N PHE A 54 -8.22 -1.45 0.37
CA PHE A 54 -8.49 -1.65 -1.04
C PHE A 54 -8.80 -3.12 -1.36
N ILE A 55 -8.01 -4.06 -0.85
CA ILE A 55 -8.24 -5.51 -1.03
C ILE A 55 -9.55 -5.94 -0.38
N SER A 56 -9.80 -5.51 0.86
CA SER A 56 -11.03 -5.84 1.59
C SER A 56 -12.27 -5.36 0.82
N THR A 57 -12.20 -4.11 0.34
CA THR A 57 -13.25 -3.48 -0.46
C THR A 57 -13.46 -4.22 -1.78
N ASN A 58 -12.37 -4.57 -2.48
CA ASN A 58 -12.45 -5.31 -3.74
C ASN A 58 -13.07 -6.70 -3.53
N SER A 59 -12.78 -7.38 -2.41
CA SER A 59 -13.41 -8.66 -2.07
C SER A 59 -14.90 -8.53 -1.77
N LEU A 60 -15.32 -7.46 -1.10
CA LEU A 60 -16.72 -7.14 -0.79
C LEU A 60 -17.51 -6.88 -2.07
N TYR A 61 -16.96 -6.07 -2.97
CA TYR A 61 -17.65 -5.71 -4.21
C TYR A 61 -17.57 -6.80 -5.28
N ALA A 62 -16.52 -7.63 -5.30
CA ALA A 62 -16.43 -8.78 -6.19
C ALA A 62 -17.49 -9.86 -5.90
N GLN A 63 -18.08 -9.88 -4.69
CA GLN A 63 -19.18 -10.78 -4.34
C GLN A 63 -20.57 -10.21 -4.64
N THR A 64 -20.68 -8.90 -4.92
CA THR A 64 -21.97 -8.23 -5.15
C THR A 64 -22.36 -8.10 -6.62
N VAL A 65 -21.51 -8.52 -7.56
CA VAL A 65 -21.79 -8.48 -9.01
C VAL A 65 -22.06 -9.88 -9.54
#